data_AF-A0A813L8R4-F1
#
_entry.id   AF-A0A813L8R4-F1
#
_cell.length_a   1.000
_cell.length_b   1.000
_cell.length_c   1.000
_cell.angle_alpha   90.00
_cell.angle_beta   90.00
_cell.angle_gamma   90.00
#
_symmetry.space_group_name_H-M   'P 1'
#
loop_
_entity.id
_entity.type
_entity.pdbx_description
1 polymer ?
#
loop_
_entity_poly.entity_id
_entity_poly.type
_entity_poly.pdbx_seq_one_letter_code
_entity_poly.pdbx_strand_id
1 'polypeptide(L)'
;MAQAHCTKSFHDQKSKSKNSPCEEASLSRYGQCMSMTAQVLFRLFGVLPCQGRAGYLSPAIVNLMLLGAAISPLVSSSDDEAHGPVVWSAFNGALMCLGMVIALFSLARKQIKKLVSPECCPLRLYSQWIATIPSDLLAVSVFLVARFTNYCVFAANTNRKFNLQGEDCGNYDSWSLRLSHVVAALVFAVLMFLKLHVLSCLDLMIDDFSQQYAEDGDAERGILQWSLIQATLNQASDRLEGSFLMSFTATAAGFATLTADFVLGSAEMLERGEACAGEAGWLLQPMLMIISQGLLLIYVLLRAARISEKCDRTKQFINSLLPPPREDSCYMDTDRSYLVHYIEDSAAGFCIQGGRITVFAVMKLFYGMCALSFAIVTQGYRS
;
A
#
# COMPACT_ATOMS: atom_id res chain seq x y z
N MET A 1 9.17 -18.54 36.69
CA MET A 1 8.78 -19.95 36.94
C MET A 1 7.43 -20.34 36.35
N ALA A 2 6.47 -19.42 36.11
CA ALA A 2 5.20 -19.73 35.44
C ALA A 2 5.31 -20.10 33.94
N GLN A 3 6.30 -19.57 33.20
CA GLN A 3 6.51 -19.89 31.77
C GLN A 3 6.98 -21.33 31.51
N ALA A 4 7.63 -21.99 32.49
CA ALA A 4 8.14 -23.36 32.30
C ALA A 4 7.08 -24.45 32.49
N HIS A 5 5.92 -24.11 33.06
CA HIS A 5 4.83 -25.06 33.29
C HIS A 5 3.84 -25.13 32.10
N CYS A 6 3.77 -24.06 31.29
CA CYS A 6 2.89 -24.00 30.12
C CYS A 6 3.41 -24.82 28.93
N THR A 7 4.74 -24.94 28.78
CA THR A 7 5.36 -25.73 27.70
C THR A 7 5.19 -27.24 27.87
N LYS A 8 4.93 -27.74 29.09
CA LYS A 8 4.73 -29.18 29.34
C LYS A 8 3.32 -29.65 28.97
N SER A 9 2.29 -28.82 29.15
CA SER A 9 0.89 -29.14 28.77
C SER A 9 0.70 -29.23 27.25
N PHE A 10 1.39 -28.37 26.50
CA PHE A 10 1.30 -28.35 25.03
C PHE A 10 1.87 -29.60 24.36
N HIS A 11 2.84 -30.28 25.01
CA HIS A 11 3.44 -31.49 24.45
C HIS A 11 2.55 -32.74 24.64
N ASP A 12 1.73 -32.79 25.70
CA ASP A 12 0.84 -33.93 25.96
C ASP A 12 -0.44 -33.90 25.11
N GLN A 13 -0.99 -32.72 24.80
CA GLN A 13 -2.13 -32.60 23.88
C GLN A 13 -1.79 -33.01 22.44
N LYS A 14 -0.53 -32.87 22.03
CA LYS A 14 -0.07 -33.30 20.69
C LYS A 14 -0.08 -34.82 20.49
N SER A 15 -0.17 -35.61 21.57
CA SER A 15 -0.18 -37.07 21.50
C SER A 15 -1.58 -37.70 21.33
N LYS A 16 -2.65 -36.97 21.67
CA LYS A 16 -4.05 -37.46 21.57
C LYS A 16 -4.80 -37.02 20.32
N SER A 17 -4.29 -36.05 19.55
CA SER A 17 -4.85 -35.67 18.24
C SER A 17 -4.18 -36.45 17.10
N LYS A 18 -4.29 -37.78 17.15
CA LYS A 18 -3.95 -38.65 16.01
C LYS A 18 -5.23 -39.22 15.43
N ASN A 19 -5.56 -38.77 14.21
CA ASN A 19 -6.46 -39.42 13.26
C ASN A 19 -7.94 -39.05 13.33
N SER A 20 -8.24 -37.80 12.98
CA SER A 20 -9.51 -37.43 12.32
C SER A 20 -9.23 -37.21 10.83
N PRO A 21 -9.40 -38.23 9.95
CA PRO A 21 -9.14 -38.11 8.51
C PRO A 21 -10.08 -37.13 7.77
N CYS A 22 -11.11 -36.61 8.45
CA CYS A 22 -12.08 -35.68 7.88
C CYS A 22 -11.60 -34.21 7.89
N GLU A 23 -10.71 -33.82 8.81
CA GLU A 23 -10.23 -32.43 8.85
C GLU A 23 -9.19 -32.15 7.75
N GLU A 24 -8.26 -33.06 7.47
CA GLU A 24 -7.24 -32.84 6.43
C GLU A 24 -7.83 -32.78 5.00
N ALA A 25 -8.89 -33.54 4.72
CA ALA A 25 -9.54 -33.55 3.40
C ALA A 25 -10.36 -32.27 3.13
N SER A 26 -10.94 -31.67 4.18
CA SER A 26 -11.65 -30.39 4.07
C SER A 26 -10.68 -29.22 3.94
N LEU A 27 -9.57 -29.20 4.69
CA LEU A 27 -8.51 -28.19 4.58
C LEU A 27 -7.90 -28.07 3.17
N SER A 28 -7.77 -29.17 2.40
CA SER A 28 -7.18 -29.11 1.05
C SER A 28 -8.05 -28.43 -0.01
N ARG A 29 -9.37 -28.32 0.19
CA ARG A 29 -10.29 -27.63 -0.75
C ARG A 29 -10.42 -26.13 -0.50
N TYR A 30 -9.92 -25.60 0.62
CA TYR A 30 -9.97 -24.17 0.95
C TYR A 30 -8.83 -23.35 0.31
N GLY A 31 -7.90 -24.01 -0.40
CA GLY A 31 -6.66 -23.46 -0.94
C GLY A 31 -6.71 -22.52 -2.16
N GLN A 32 -7.83 -21.88 -2.48
CA GLN A 32 -7.90 -20.91 -3.60
C GLN A 32 -8.66 -19.60 -3.26
N CYS A 33 -8.57 -19.12 -2.03
CA CYS A 33 -9.30 -17.92 -1.57
C CYS A 33 -8.67 -16.55 -1.90
N MET A 34 -7.55 -16.47 -2.64
CA MET A 34 -7.19 -15.17 -3.22
C MET A 34 -8.07 -14.92 -4.44
N SER A 35 -8.68 -13.73 -4.55
CA SER A 35 -9.33 -13.33 -5.80
C SER A 35 -8.41 -13.55 -6.99
N MET A 36 -8.95 -14.15 -8.04
CA MET A 36 -8.28 -14.34 -9.32
C MET A 36 -7.52 -13.08 -9.75
N THR A 37 -8.12 -11.90 -9.57
CA THR A 37 -7.51 -10.61 -9.91
C THR A 37 -6.24 -10.35 -9.11
N ALA A 38 -6.29 -10.52 -7.78
CA ALA A 38 -5.11 -10.37 -6.93
C ALA A 38 -4.04 -11.40 -7.32
N GLN A 39 -4.41 -12.67 -7.52
CA GLN A 39 -3.44 -13.71 -7.91
C GLN A 39 -2.76 -13.39 -9.23
N VAL A 40 -3.52 -12.94 -10.22
CA VAL A 40 -3.01 -12.52 -11.52
C VAL A 40 -2.06 -11.35 -11.36
N LEU A 41 -2.41 -10.32 -10.58
CA LEU A 41 -1.54 -9.18 -10.34
C LEU A 41 -0.25 -9.59 -9.60
N PHE A 42 -0.36 -10.31 -8.49
CA PHE A 42 0.81 -10.78 -7.74
C PHE A 42 1.74 -11.67 -8.60
N ARG A 43 1.18 -12.47 -9.52
CA ARG A 43 1.95 -13.29 -10.48
C ARG A 43 2.57 -12.43 -11.59
N LEU A 44 1.81 -11.52 -12.19
CA LEU A 44 2.25 -10.62 -13.25
C LEU A 44 3.48 -9.83 -12.79
N PHE A 45 3.44 -9.33 -11.56
CA PHE A 45 4.50 -8.55 -10.92
C PHE A 45 5.58 -9.39 -10.22
N GLY A 46 5.52 -10.73 -10.31
CA GLY A 46 6.52 -11.64 -9.77
C GLY A 46 6.65 -11.72 -8.26
N VAL A 47 5.63 -11.26 -7.55
CA VAL A 47 5.56 -11.43 -6.09
C VAL A 47 5.19 -12.87 -5.74
N LEU A 48 4.37 -13.52 -6.57
CA LEU A 48 4.07 -14.95 -6.47
C LEU A 48 4.87 -15.73 -7.53
N PRO A 49 5.47 -16.89 -7.17
CA PRO A 49 6.08 -17.76 -8.14
C PRO A 49 5.00 -18.31 -9.08
N CYS A 50 5.13 -18.02 -10.36
CA CYS A 50 4.35 -18.72 -11.39
C CYS A 50 4.91 -20.14 -11.55
N GLN A 51 4.04 -21.13 -11.53
CA GLN A 51 4.42 -22.50 -11.88
C GLN A 51 4.72 -22.56 -13.38
N GLY A 52 5.95 -22.98 -13.75
CA GLY A 52 6.38 -23.16 -15.14
C GLY A 52 7.34 -22.09 -15.67
N ARG A 53 8.01 -22.38 -16.80
CA ARG A 53 9.03 -21.50 -17.42
C ARG A 53 8.51 -20.11 -17.82
N ALA A 54 7.23 -20.00 -18.21
CA ALA A 54 6.59 -18.72 -18.51
C ALA A 54 6.51 -17.78 -17.29
N GLY A 55 6.66 -18.32 -16.08
CA GLY A 55 6.52 -17.58 -14.84
C GLY A 55 7.64 -16.62 -14.48
N TYR A 56 8.84 -16.86 -15.00
CA TYR A 56 9.99 -15.97 -14.78
C TYR A 56 10.05 -14.83 -15.80
N LEU A 57 9.29 -14.93 -16.90
CA LEU A 57 9.28 -13.93 -17.96
C LEU A 57 8.48 -12.69 -17.58
N SER A 58 7.29 -12.81 -16.97
CA SER A 58 6.47 -11.64 -16.64
C SER A 58 7.14 -10.64 -15.69
N PRO A 59 7.79 -11.06 -14.58
CA PRO A 59 8.44 -10.13 -13.66
C PRO A 59 9.69 -9.51 -14.27
N ALA A 60 10.43 -10.28 -15.06
CA ALA A 60 11.58 -9.79 -15.79
C ALA A 60 11.16 -8.71 -16.80
N ILE A 61 10.06 -8.92 -17.54
CA ILE A 61 9.50 -7.93 -18.47
C ILE A 61 9.07 -6.66 -17.72
N VAL A 62 8.34 -6.77 -16.61
CA VAL A 62 7.92 -5.59 -15.83
C VAL A 62 9.13 -4.83 -15.27
N ASN A 63 10.13 -5.54 -14.73
CA ASN A 63 11.36 -4.91 -14.24
C ASN A 63 12.18 -4.28 -15.37
N LEU A 64 12.26 -4.90 -16.55
CA LEU A 64 12.91 -4.34 -17.73
C LEU A 64 12.17 -3.11 -18.25
N MET A 65 10.83 -3.14 -18.24
CA MET A 65 10.02 -1.97 -18.60
C MET A 65 10.25 -0.82 -17.63
N LEU A 66 10.33 -1.09 -16.33
CA LEU A 66 10.62 -0.07 -15.31
C LEU A 66 12.05 0.45 -15.40
N LEU A 67 13.02 -0.42 -15.67
CA LEU A 67 14.42 -0.03 -15.86
C LEU A 67 14.57 0.81 -17.13
N GLY A 68 13.94 0.39 -18.24
CA GLY A 68 13.89 1.16 -19.48
C GLY A 68 13.19 2.51 -19.29
N ALA A 69 12.09 2.53 -18.53
CA ALA A 69 11.38 3.75 -18.14
C ALA A 69 12.24 4.66 -17.24
N ALA A 70 13.17 4.12 -16.46
CA ALA A 70 14.09 4.90 -15.65
C ALA A 70 15.31 5.41 -16.42
N ILE A 71 15.81 4.64 -17.38
CA ILE A 71 17.00 4.99 -18.18
C ILE A 71 16.64 5.92 -19.33
N SER A 72 15.51 5.70 -20.00
CA SER A 72 15.09 6.48 -21.18
C SER A 72 15.12 8.00 -20.93
N PRO A 73 14.63 8.52 -19.79
CA PRO A 73 14.68 9.95 -19.52
C PRO A 73 16.10 10.50 -19.28
N LEU A 74 16.98 9.70 -18.68
CA LEU A 74 18.36 10.08 -18.37
C LEU A 74 19.20 10.16 -19.65
N VAL A 75 18.96 9.25 -20.60
CA VAL A 75 19.65 9.23 -21.89
C VAL A 75 19.20 10.41 -22.76
N SER A 76 17.90 10.74 -22.77
CA SER A 76 17.41 11.91 -23.51
C SER A 76 17.87 13.26 -22.95
N SER A 77 18.40 13.30 -21.71
CA SER A 77 18.86 14.53 -21.07
C SER A 77 20.32 14.91 -21.34
N SER A 78 21.12 14.05 -21.98
CA SER A 78 22.57 14.28 -22.12
C SER A 78 22.97 15.24 -23.24
N ASP A 79 22.07 15.52 -24.19
CA ASP A 79 22.47 16.07 -25.48
C ASP A 79 22.20 17.58 -25.63
N ASP A 80 21.46 18.24 -24.73
CA ASP A 80 21.14 19.67 -24.83
C ASP A 80 21.49 20.45 -23.55
N GLU A 81 22.53 21.30 -23.63
CA GLU A 81 22.96 22.21 -22.54
C GLU A 81 21.91 23.27 -22.16
N ALA A 82 20.79 23.37 -22.88
CA ALA A 82 19.86 24.49 -22.77
C ALA A 82 18.53 24.20 -22.05
N HIS A 83 18.23 22.97 -21.58
CA HIS A 83 16.86 22.60 -21.16
C HIS A 83 16.78 22.01 -19.73
N GLY A 84 17.11 22.83 -18.72
CA GLY A 84 16.99 22.49 -17.30
C GLY A 84 15.68 21.79 -16.86
N PRO A 85 14.46 22.25 -17.22
CA PRO A 85 13.22 21.66 -16.71
C PRO A 85 12.90 20.26 -17.24
N VAL A 86 13.41 19.87 -18.41
CA VAL A 86 13.19 18.53 -18.97
C VAL A 86 14.00 17.48 -18.20
N VAL A 87 15.22 17.85 -17.79
CA VAL A 87 16.15 16.99 -17.04
C VAL A 87 15.57 16.59 -15.68
N TRP A 88 14.92 17.51 -14.97
CA TRP A 88 14.37 17.24 -13.65
C TRP A 88 13.11 16.37 -13.68
N SER A 89 12.23 16.59 -14.66
CA SER A 89 11.07 15.70 -14.88
C SER A 89 11.52 14.28 -15.24
N ALA A 90 12.56 14.17 -16.07
CA ALA A 90 13.21 12.91 -16.41
C ALA A 90 13.79 12.20 -15.19
N PHE A 91 14.54 12.94 -14.38
CA PHE A 91 15.14 12.44 -13.15
C PHE A 91 14.08 11.97 -12.14
N ASN A 92 12.99 12.73 -11.99
CA ASN A 92 11.87 12.35 -11.14
C ASN A 92 11.22 11.03 -11.62
N GLY A 93 10.88 10.93 -12.90
CA GLY A 93 10.33 9.71 -13.49
C GLY A 93 11.23 8.49 -13.24
N ALA A 94 12.55 8.67 -13.33
CA ALA A 94 13.53 7.64 -13.04
C ALA A 94 13.55 7.22 -11.56
N LEU A 95 13.59 8.19 -10.63
CA LEU A 95 13.53 7.94 -9.20
C LEU A 95 12.23 7.22 -8.80
N MET A 96 11.11 7.62 -9.39
CA MET A 96 9.82 6.96 -9.18
C MET A 96 9.86 5.50 -9.63
N CYS A 97 10.31 5.24 -10.85
CA CYS A 97 10.43 3.88 -11.39
C CYS A 97 11.36 3.03 -10.52
N LEU A 98 12.52 3.56 -10.13
CA LEU A 98 13.47 2.88 -9.26
C LEU A 98 12.86 2.54 -7.90
N GLY A 99 12.18 3.50 -7.27
CA GLY A 99 11.47 3.28 -6.02
C GLY A 99 10.42 2.18 -6.12
N MET A 100 9.68 2.12 -7.24
CA MET A 100 8.69 1.07 -7.48
C MET A 100 9.32 -0.31 -7.71
N VAL A 101 10.43 -0.39 -8.45
CA VAL A 101 11.19 -1.65 -8.63
C VAL A 101 11.68 -2.17 -7.29
N ILE A 102 12.27 -1.30 -6.46
CA ILE A 102 12.77 -1.73 -5.16
C ILE A 102 11.61 -2.11 -4.23
N ALA A 103 10.49 -1.40 -4.29
CA ALA A 103 9.28 -1.75 -3.54
C ALA A 103 8.75 -3.13 -3.95
N LEU A 104 8.66 -3.42 -5.25
CA LEU A 104 8.25 -4.73 -5.77
C LEU A 104 9.23 -5.83 -5.36
N PHE A 105 10.53 -5.57 -5.52
CA PHE A 105 11.57 -6.52 -5.14
C PHE A 105 11.54 -6.83 -3.64
N SER A 106 11.32 -5.82 -2.80
CA SER A 106 11.13 -6.00 -1.36
C SER A 106 9.94 -6.91 -1.05
N LEU A 107 8.79 -6.69 -1.71
CA LEU A 107 7.60 -7.53 -1.53
C LEU A 107 7.86 -8.98 -1.98
N ALA A 108 8.54 -9.18 -3.12
CA ALA A 108 8.86 -10.49 -3.65
C ALA A 108 9.84 -11.25 -2.74
N ARG A 109 10.92 -10.60 -2.29
CA ARG A 109 11.94 -11.22 -1.43
C ARG A 109 11.37 -11.67 -0.09
N LYS A 110 10.43 -10.90 0.47
CA LYS A 110 9.88 -11.17 1.80
C LYS A 110 8.83 -12.31 1.83
N GLN A 111 8.59 -13.01 0.72
CA GLN A 111 7.70 -14.19 0.64
C GLN A 111 6.27 -13.92 1.15
N ILE A 112 5.64 -12.85 0.65
CA ILE A 112 4.24 -12.49 1.00
C ILE A 112 3.25 -13.63 0.74
N LYS A 113 3.57 -14.58 -0.15
CA LYS A 113 2.81 -15.81 -0.36
C LYS A 113 2.41 -16.51 0.94
N LYS A 114 3.32 -16.57 1.93
CA LYS A 114 3.03 -17.24 3.22
C LYS A 114 1.95 -16.53 4.02
N LEU A 115 1.79 -15.22 3.81
CA LEU A 115 0.82 -14.40 4.53
C LEU A 115 -0.57 -14.44 3.88
N VAL A 116 -0.60 -14.54 2.55
CA VAL A 116 -1.85 -14.58 1.76
C VAL A 116 -2.18 -16.03 1.35
N SER A 117 -1.54 -17.02 1.97
CA SER A 117 -1.77 -18.41 1.61
C SER A 117 -3.20 -18.80 2.01
N PRO A 118 -4.01 -19.31 1.06
CA PRO A 118 -5.40 -19.67 1.31
C PRO A 118 -5.56 -20.86 2.28
N GLU A 119 -4.48 -21.58 2.58
CA GLU A 119 -4.45 -22.64 3.60
C GLU A 119 -4.81 -22.13 5.00
N CYS A 120 -4.71 -20.83 5.26
CA CYS A 120 -4.96 -20.24 6.57
C CYS A 120 -6.27 -19.43 6.66
N CYS A 121 -7.03 -19.27 5.57
CA CYS A 121 -8.15 -18.33 5.53
C CYS A 121 -9.50 -19.08 5.46
N PRO A 122 -10.30 -19.11 6.53
CA PRO A 122 -11.63 -19.70 6.50
C PRO A 122 -12.55 -19.03 5.47
N LEU A 123 -13.40 -19.82 4.81
CA LEU A 123 -14.31 -19.38 3.73
C LEU A 123 -15.23 -18.20 4.14
N ARG A 124 -15.56 -18.11 5.45
CA ARG A 124 -16.36 -17.01 6.03
C ARG A 124 -15.69 -15.66 5.80
N LEU A 125 -14.37 -15.57 6.04
CA LEU A 125 -13.58 -14.35 5.81
C LEU A 125 -13.60 -13.92 4.33
N TYR A 126 -13.64 -14.88 3.40
CA TYR A 126 -13.65 -14.57 1.97
C TYR A 126 -14.97 -13.91 1.51
N SER A 127 -16.12 -14.37 2.03
CA SER A 127 -17.41 -13.76 1.71
C SER A 127 -17.51 -12.31 2.19
N GLN A 128 -17.01 -12.02 3.39
CA GLN A 128 -16.91 -10.66 3.91
C GLN A 128 -15.89 -9.82 3.13
N TRP A 129 -14.78 -10.45 2.70
CA TRP A 129 -13.79 -9.79 1.86
C TRP A 129 -14.39 -9.30 0.54
N ILE A 130 -15.21 -10.09 -0.14
CA ILE A 130 -15.90 -9.68 -1.39
C ILE A 130 -16.66 -8.36 -1.20
N ALA A 131 -17.25 -8.12 -0.03
CA ALA A 131 -17.96 -6.88 0.27
C ALA A 131 -17.03 -5.66 0.40
N THR A 132 -15.75 -5.85 0.73
CA THR A 132 -14.77 -4.76 0.92
C THR A 132 -14.03 -4.34 -0.36
N ILE A 133 -13.90 -5.25 -1.34
CA ILE A 133 -13.25 -5.00 -2.63
C ILE A 133 -13.74 -3.72 -3.33
N PRO A 134 -15.05 -3.42 -3.41
CA PRO A 134 -15.53 -2.28 -4.18
C PRO A 134 -14.94 -0.96 -3.71
N SER A 135 -14.73 -0.80 -2.40
CA SER A 135 -14.18 0.43 -1.82
C SER A 135 -12.71 0.64 -2.14
N ASP A 136 -11.89 -0.42 -2.02
CA ASP A 136 -10.46 -0.36 -2.31
C ASP A 136 -10.22 -0.27 -3.83
N LEU A 137 -11.03 -0.99 -4.62
CA LEU A 137 -11.01 -0.93 -6.08
C LEU A 137 -11.45 0.46 -6.57
N LEU A 138 -12.45 1.08 -5.93
CA LEU A 138 -12.89 2.44 -6.23
C LEU A 138 -11.77 3.46 -6.00
N ALA A 139 -11.04 3.36 -4.88
CA ALA A 139 -9.92 4.26 -4.61
C ALA A 139 -8.83 4.15 -5.69
N VAL A 140 -8.47 2.91 -6.07
CA VAL A 140 -7.48 2.65 -7.12
C VAL A 140 -8.00 3.06 -8.49
N SER A 141 -9.28 2.82 -8.80
CA SER A 141 -9.88 3.19 -10.08
C SER A 141 -10.00 4.69 -10.22
N VAL A 142 -10.37 5.43 -9.16
CA VAL A 142 -10.38 6.90 -9.16
C VAL A 142 -8.98 7.45 -9.42
N PHE A 143 -7.95 6.86 -8.80
CA PHE A 143 -6.56 7.21 -9.11
C PHE A 143 -6.23 6.95 -10.58
N LEU A 144 -6.51 5.76 -11.11
CA LEU A 144 -6.21 5.42 -12.50
C LEU A 144 -6.97 6.29 -13.50
N VAL A 145 -8.25 6.59 -13.25
CA VAL A 145 -9.05 7.51 -14.05
C VAL A 145 -8.46 8.91 -14.00
N ALA A 146 -8.11 9.43 -12.82
CA ALA A 146 -7.44 10.72 -12.71
C ALA A 146 -6.11 10.75 -13.50
N ARG A 147 -5.34 9.66 -13.48
CA ARG A 147 -4.11 9.53 -14.28
C ARG A 147 -4.37 9.50 -15.78
N PHE A 148 -5.33 8.71 -16.20
CA PHE A 148 -5.70 8.58 -17.60
C PHE A 148 -6.25 9.89 -18.16
N THR A 149 -7.13 10.57 -17.42
CA THR A 149 -7.66 11.89 -17.79
C THR A 149 -6.54 12.92 -17.94
N ASN A 150 -5.59 12.97 -16.99
CA ASN A 150 -4.43 13.86 -17.09
C ASN A 150 -3.58 13.56 -18.34
N TYR A 151 -3.36 12.29 -18.66
CA TYR A 151 -2.66 11.88 -19.88
C TYR A 151 -3.40 12.33 -21.15
N CYS A 152 -4.72 12.14 -21.21
CA CYS A 152 -5.54 12.52 -22.36
C CYS A 152 -5.58 14.03 -22.58
N VAL A 153 -5.78 14.83 -21.52
CA VAL A 153 -5.77 16.30 -21.58
C VAL A 153 -4.43 16.79 -22.15
N PHE A 154 -3.34 16.16 -21.73
CA PHE A 154 -2.02 16.51 -22.18
C PHE A 154 -1.74 16.11 -23.63
N ALA A 155 -2.13 14.90 -24.03
CA ALA A 155 -2.04 14.46 -25.42
C ALA A 155 -2.81 15.39 -26.35
N ALA A 156 -4.00 15.86 -25.93
CA ALA A 156 -4.78 16.84 -26.68
C ALA A 156 -4.06 18.20 -26.78
N ASN A 157 -3.50 18.70 -25.69
CA ASN A 157 -2.77 19.97 -25.67
C ASN A 157 -1.51 19.94 -26.55
N THR A 158 -0.79 18.81 -26.56
CA THR A 158 0.43 18.65 -27.36
C THR A 158 0.14 18.49 -28.84
N ASN A 159 -0.89 17.72 -29.21
CA ASN A 159 -1.37 17.68 -30.59
C ASN A 159 -1.84 19.05 -31.09
N ARG A 160 -2.46 19.86 -30.22
CA ARG A 160 -2.86 21.23 -30.57
C ARG A 160 -1.66 22.13 -30.87
N LYS A 161 -0.60 22.08 -30.05
CA LYS A 161 0.63 22.87 -30.30
C LYS A 161 1.32 22.43 -31.60
N PHE A 162 1.42 21.12 -31.84
CA PHE A 162 1.99 20.56 -33.07
C PHE A 162 1.27 21.08 -34.32
N ASN A 163 -0.07 21.05 -34.32
CA ASN A 163 -0.87 21.53 -35.45
C ASN A 163 -0.78 23.05 -35.68
N LEU A 164 -0.48 23.84 -34.65
CA LEU A 164 -0.44 25.31 -34.75
C LEU A 164 0.94 25.85 -35.17
N GLN A 165 2.03 25.20 -34.75
CA GLN A 165 3.38 25.74 -34.97
C GLN A 165 4.10 25.14 -36.18
N GLY A 166 3.65 24.01 -36.73
CA GLY A 166 4.23 23.45 -37.97
C GLY A 166 5.71 23.08 -37.88
N GLU A 167 6.29 23.07 -36.68
CA GLU A 167 7.69 22.70 -36.44
C GLU A 167 7.81 21.19 -36.20
N ASP A 168 8.61 20.53 -37.07
CA ASP A 168 9.00 19.11 -37.01
C ASP A 168 10.02 18.80 -35.89
N CYS A 169 10.04 19.57 -34.80
CA CYS A 169 11.05 19.43 -33.75
C CYS A 169 10.89 18.12 -32.95
N GLY A 170 11.84 17.19 -33.10
CA GLY A 170 12.38 16.35 -32.01
C GLY A 170 11.40 15.54 -31.15
N ASN A 171 10.24 15.14 -31.67
CA ASN A 171 9.08 14.74 -30.85
C ASN A 171 9.26 13.42 -30.06
N TYR A 172 10.24 12.58 -30.39
CA TYR A 172 10.40 11.23 -29.83
C TYR A 172 10.75 11.23 -28.33
N ASP A 173 11.58 12.16 -27.85
CA ASP A 173 12.01 12.20 -26.44
C ASP A 173 10.87 12.58 -25.50
N SER A 174 9.89 13.34 -26.00
CA SER A 174 8.73 13.73 -25.20
C SER A 174 7.78 12.56 -24.94
N TRP A 175 7.62 11.62 -25.89
CA TRP A 175 6.73 10.48 -25.75
C TRP A 175 7.30 9.39 -24.85
N SER A 176 8.61 9.15 -24.91
CA SER A 176 9.29 8.14 -24.09
C SER A 176 9.22 8.50 -22.59
N LEU A 177 9.49 9.77 -22.26
CA LEU A 177 9.33 10.33 -20.91
C LEU A 177 7.90 10.21 -20.39
N ARG A 178 6.89 10.38 -21.25
CA ARG A 178 5.48 10.29 -20.82
C ARG A 178 5.06 8.86 -20.60
N LEU A 179 5.47 7.95 -21.49
CA LEU A 179 5.19 6.54 -21.35
C LEU A 179 5.82 5.99 -20.06
N SER A 180 7.03 6.42 -19.70
CA SER A 180 7.67 6.03 -18.44
C SER A 180 6.84 6.45 -17.22
N HIS A 181 6.29 7.67 -17.22
CA HIS A 181 5.41 8.15 -16.15
C HIS A 181 4.09 7.37 -16.06
N VAL A 182 3.47 7.02 -17.18
CA VAL A 182 2.24 6.21 -17.21
C VAL A 182 2.52 4.81 -16.64
N VAL A 183 3.62 4.19 -17.06
CA VAL A 183 4.06 2.89 -16.54
C VAL A 183 4.33 2.98 -15.04
N ALA A 184 5.09 3.99 -14.59
CA ALA A 184 5.37 4.21 -13.17
C ALA A 184 4.08 4.37 -12.34
N ALA A 185 3.11 5.15 -12.84
CA ALA A 185 1.83 5.35 -12.18
C ALA A 185 1.01 4.06 -12.10
N LEU A 186 0.99 3.25 -13.16
CA LEU A 186 0.31 1.95 -13.17
C LEU A 186 0.94 1.00 -12.15
N VAL A 187 2.27 0.91 -12.13
CA VAL A 187 2.97 0.05 -11.15
C VAL A 187 2.74 0.53 -9.73
N PHE A 188 2.78 1.84 -9.48
CA PHE A 188 2.43 2.43 -8.19
C PHE A 188 1.00 2.06 -7.76
N ALA A 189 0.02 2.18 -8.66
CA ALA A 189 -1.37 1.82 -8.39
C ALA A 189 -1.51 0.35 -8.01
N VAL A 190 -0.84 -0.55 -8.73
CA VAL A 190 -0.85 -1.97 -8.40
C VAL A 190 -0.21 -2.22 -7.05
N LEU A 191 0.96 -1.63 -6.77
CA LEU A 191 1.60 -1.74 -5.45
C LEU A 191 0.69 -1.29 -4.30
N MET A 192 -0.02 -0.17 -4.47
CA MET A 192 -0.99 0.31 -3.49
C MET A 192 -2.17 -0.65 -3.34
N PHE A 193 -2.69 -1.19 -4.45
CA PHE A 193 -3.74 -2.21 -4.41
C PHE A 193 -3.30 -3.47 -3.66
N LEU A 194 -2.09 -3.96 -3.89
CA LEU A 194 -1.56 -5.14 -3.19
C LEU A 194 -1.42 -4.89 -1.68
N LYS A 195 -0.98 -3.69 -1.28
CA LYS A 195 -0.92 -3.28 0.13
C LYS A 195 -2.31 -3.24 0.73
N LEU A 196 -3.27 -2.55 0.08
CA LEU A 196 -4.65 -2.48 0.52
C LEU A 196 -5.26 -3.86 0.68
N HIS A 197 -5.02 -4.78 -0.26
CA HIS A 197 -5.49 -6.14 -0.16
C HIS A 197 -5.01 -6.85 1.11
N VAL A 198 -3.71 -6.78 1.41
CA VAL A 198 -3.16 -7.39 2.63
C VAL A 198 -3.75 -6.72 3.88
N LEU A 199 -3.86 -5.40 3.89
CA LEU A 199 -4.45 -4.65 5.01
C LEU A 199 -5.91 -5.04 5.25
N SER A 200 -6.71 -5.18 4.18
CA SER A 200 -8.11 -5.61 4.28
C SER A 200 -8.25 -7.05 4.79
N CYS A 201 -7.32 -7.95 4.44
CA CYS A 201 -7.29 -9.29 5.03
C CYS A 201 -7.02 -9.25 6.55
N LEU A 202 -6.07 -8.42 7.00
CA LEU A 202 -5.75 -8.25 8.42
C LEU A 202 -6.93 -7.63 9.19
N ASP A 203 -7.60 -6.65 8.60
CA ASP A 203 -8.79 -6.00 9.16
C ASP A 203 -9.91 -7.02 9.43
N LEU A 204 -10.15 -7.92 8.46
CA LEU A 204 -11.15 -8.98 8.59
C LEU A 204 -10.76 -10.07 9.59
N MET A 205 -9.48 -10.43 9.70
CA MET A 205 -9.03 -11.37 10.74
C MET A 205 -9.36 -10.89 12.15
N ILE A 206 -9.26 -9.58 12.40
CA ILE A 206 -9.60 -8.98 13.69
C ILE A 206 -11.12 -9.00 13.93
N ASP A 207 -11.92 -8.76 12.88
CA ASP A 207 -13.39 -8.85 12.97
C ASP A 207 -13.85 -10.27 13.27
N ASP A 208 -13.32 -11.26 12.56
CA ASP A 208 -13.67 -12.67 12.74
C ASP A 208 -13.30 -13.18 14.13
N PHE A 209 -12.14 -12.78 14.67
CA PHE A 209 -11.80 -13.05 16.06
C PHE A 209 -12.80 -12.41 17.03
N SER A 210 -13.12 -11.13 16.84
CA SER A 210 -14.05 -10.41 17.72
C SER A 210 -15.44 -11.08 17.70
N GLN A 211 -15.88 -11.52 16.52
CA GLN A 211 -17.14 -12.24 16.35
C GLN A 211 -17.12 -13.63 16.99
N GLN A 212 -16.09 -14.44 16.73
CA GLN A 212 -15.96 -15.78 17.32
C GLN A 212 -15.89 -15.72 18.84
N TYR A 213 -15.14 -14.76 19.39
CA TYR A 213 -15.07 -14.58 20.83
C TYR A 213 -16.41 -14.15 21.44
N ALA A 214 -17.18 -13.30 20.74
CA ALA A 214 -18.51 -12.91 21.19
C ALA A 214 -19.52 -14.07 21.15
N GLU A 215 -19.34 -15.01 20.21
CA GLU A 215 -20.18 -16.21 20.08
C GLU A 215 -19.81 -17.29 21.13
N ASP A 216 -18.51 -17.58 21.31
CA ASP A 216 -18.04 -18.70 22.14
C ASP A 216 -17.75 -18.33 23.60
N GLY A 217 -17.23 -17.12 23.86
CA GLY A 217 -16.81 -16.67 25.19
C GLY A 217 -15.62 -17.43 25.81
N ASP A 218 -14.93 -18.28 25.04
CA ASP A 218 -13.79 -19.08 25.51
C ASP A 218 -12.49 -18.27 25.51
N ALA A 219 -12.01 -17.90 26.70
CA ALA A 219 -10.79 -17.13 26.90
C ALA A 219 -9.52 -17.88 26.46
N GLU A 220 -9.41 -19.19 26.68
CA GLU A 220 -8.21 -19.97 26.33
C GLU A 220 -8.04 -20.02 24.82
N ARG A 221 -9.14 -20.32 24.11
CA ARG A 221 -9.19 -20.23 22.65
C ARG A 221 -8.91 -18.81 22.16
N GLY A 222 -9.47 -17.81 22.85
CA GLY A 222 -9.25 -16.39 22.56
C GLY A 222 -7.77 -15.99 22.60
N ILE A 223 -7.02 -16.43 23.61
CA ILE A 223 -5.57 -16.17 23.73
C ILE A 223 -4.80 -16.78 22.56
N LEU A 224 -5.09 -18.05 22.23
CA LEU A 224 -4.43 -18.74 21.12
C LEU A 224 -4.69 -18.04 19.79
N GLN A 225 -5.96 -17.70 19.50
CA GLN A 225 -6.33 -16.98 18.27
C GLN A 225 -5.71 -15.59 18.21
N TRP A 226 -5.72 -14.83 19.31
CA TRP A 226 -5.10 -13.51 19.36
C TRP A 226 -3.59 -13.57 19.14
N SER A 227 -2.90 -14.56 19.74
CA SER A 227 -1.46 -14.75 19.54
C SER A 227 -1.10 -15.00 18.07
N LEU A 228 -1.97 -15.72 17.34
CA LEU A 228 -1.82 -15.95 15.90
C LEU A 228 -2.05 -14.66 15.10
N ILE A 229 -3.07 -13.88 15.45
CA ILE A 229 -3.35 -12.57 14.82
C ILE A 229 -2.19 -11.62 15.03
N GLN A 230 -1.68 -11.50 16.26
CA GLN A 230 -0.51 -10.68 16.58
C GLN A 230 0.71 -11.10 15.78
N ALA A 231 1.01 -12.41 15.71
CA ALA A 231 2.13 -12.92 14.92
C ALA A 231 1.95 -12.61 13.42
N THR A 232 0.72 -12.71 12.90
CA THR A 232 0.40 -12.42 11.51
C THR A 232 0.52 -10.93 11.21
N LEU A 233 0.02 -10.06 12.08
CA LEU A 233 0.14 -8.59 11.99
C LEU A 233 1.61 -8.17 11.98
N ASN A 234 2.42 -8.69 12.91
CA ASN A 234 3.86 -8.40 12.99
C ASN A 234 4.59 -8.86 11.73
N GLN A 235 4.28 -10.07 11.26
CA GLN A 235 4.85 -10.58 10.02
C GLN A 235 4.42 -9.71 8.81
N ALA A 236 3.17 -9.27 8.75
CA ALA A 236 2.68 -8.46 7.64
C ALA A 236 3.30 -7.07 7.64
N SER A 237 3.39 -6.47 8.82
CA SER A 237 4.06 -5.21 9.08
C SER A 237 5.51 -5.26 8.61
N ASP A 238 6.32 -6.21 9.09
CA ASP A 238 7.70 -6.38 8.63
C ASP A 238 7.75 -6.57 7.11
N ARG A 239 6.88 -7.43 6.55
CA ARG A 239 6.87 -7.69 5.10
C ARG A 239 6.55 -6.46 4.25
N LEU A 240 5.64 -5.60 4.70
CA LEU A 240 5.19 -4.42 3.96
C LEU A 240 6.03 -3.19 4.25
N GLU A 241 6.74 -3.13 5.39
CA GLU A 241 7.50 -1.96 5.85
C GLU A 241 8.43 -1.40 4.78
N GLY A 242 9.30 -2.23 4.21
CA GLY A 242 10.23 -1.80 3.17
C GLY A 242 9.52 -1.22 1.96
N SER A 243 8.41 -1.82 1.54
CA SER A 243 7.60 -1.32 0.44
C SER A 243 6.91 0.01 0.78
N PHE A 244 6.45 0.20 2.03
CA PHE A 244 5.91 1.49 2.48
C PHE A 244 6.96 2.59 2.45
N LEU A 245 8.14 2.32 3.01
CA LEU A 245 9.24 3.28 3.05
C LEU A 245 9.69 3.67 1.64
N MET A 246 9.79 2.71 0.71
CA MET A 246 10.15 3.00 -0.67
C MET A 246 9.08 3.77 -1.42
N SER A 247 7.79 3.48 -1.21
CA SER A 247 6.71 4.29 -1.80
C SER A 247 6.68 5.71 -1.22
N PHE A 248 6.92 5.86 0.09
CA PHE A 248 6.96 7.17 0.74
C PHE A 248 8.14 8.00 0.26
N THR A 249 9.34 7.43 0.22
CA THR A 249 10.55 8.11 -0.27
C THR A 249 10.42 8.48 -1.75
N ALA A 250 9.84 7.62 -2.59
CA ALA A 250 9.58 7.95 -4.00
C ALA A 250 8.59 9.12 -4.15
N THR A 251 7.48 9.12 -3.40
CA THR A 251 6.51 10.23 -3.42
C THR A 251 7.13 11.52 -2.88
N ALA A 252 7.90 11.45 -1.80
CA ALA A 252 8.56 12.62 -1.21
C ALA A 252 9.65 13.19 -2.13
N ALA A 253 10.44 12.33 -2.78
CA ALA A 253 11.42 12.74 -3.77
C ALA A 253 10.75 13.43 -4.96
N GLY A 254 9.66 12.85 -5.49
CA GLY A 254 8.93 13.46 -6.59
C GLY A 254 8.30 14.79 -6.21
N PHE A 255 7.85 14.92 -4.97
CA PHE A 255 7.38 16.19 -4.42
C PHE A 255 8.51 17.23 -4.36
N ALA A 256 9.70 16.84 -3.90
CA ALA A 256 10.86 17.72 -3.83
C ALA A 256 11.37 18.16 -5.20
N THR A 257 11.41 17.27 -6.20
CA THR A 257 11.82 17.62 -7.57
C THR A 257 10.83 18.57 -8.23
N LEU A 258 9.52 18.31 -8.09
CA LEU A 258 8.49 19.23 -8.58
C LEU A 258 8.61 20.62 -7.95
N THR A 259 8.95 20.64 -6.66
CA THR A 259 9.18 21.89 -5.94
C THR A 259 10.34 22.67 -6.53
N ALA A 260 11.47 21.99 -6.77
CA ALA A 260 12.63 22.60 -7.40
C ALA A 260 12.29 23.14 -8.79
N ASP A 261 11.56 22.36 -9.60
CA ASP A 261 11.12 22.78 -10.94
C ASP A 261 10.22 24.00 -10.90
N PHE A 262 9.29 24.05 -9.94
CA PHE A 262 8.40 25.18 -9.77
C PHE A 262 9.17 26.45 -9.38
N VAL A 263 10.07 26.36 -8.40
CA VAL A 263 10.83 27.50 -7.88
C VAL A 263 11.85 28.02 -8.90
N LEU A 264 12.53 27.13 -9.62
CA LEU A 264 13.51 27.51 -10.63
C LEU A 264 12.84 28.00 -11.91
N GLY A 265 11.78 27.33 -12.36
CA GLY A 265 11.07 27.67 -13.59
C GLY A 265 10.20 28.93 -13.49
N SER A 266 9.66 29.26 -12.31
CA SER A 266 8.86 30.48 -12.14
C SER A 266 9.68 31.76 -12.33
N ALA A 267 10.95 31.76 -11.91
CA ALA A 267 11.84 32.90 -12.04
C ALA A 267 12.10 33.27 -13.52
N GLU A 268 12.40 32.27 -14.36
CA GLU A 268 12.65 32.49 -15.79
C GLU A 268 11.40 32.95 -16.55
N MET A 269 10.24 32.38 -16.22
CA MET A 269 8.98 32.73 -16.87
C MET A 269 8.54 34.16 -16.53
N LEU A 270 8.74 34.60 -15.29
CA LEU A 270 8.42 35.95 -14.86
C LEU A 270 9.29 36.98 -15.58
N GLU A 271 10.59 36.69 -15.77
CA GLU A 271 11.52 37.57 -16.46
C GLU A 271 11.13 37.79 -17.93
N ARG A 272 10.55 36.78 -18.59
CA ARG A 272 10.11 36.89 -19.99
C ARG A 272 8.82 37.70 -20.19
N GLY A 273 8.08 38.02 -19.12
CA GLY A 273 6.87 38.85 -19.20
C GLY A 273 5.72 38.24 -20.01
N GLU A 274 5.81 36.98 -20.42
CA GLU A 274 4.78 36.24 -21.14
C GLU A 274 3.73 35.72 -20.15
N ALA A 275 2.96 36.65 -19.56
CA ALA A 275 1.84 36.34 -18.69
C ALA A 275 0.67 35.76 -19.50
N CYS A 276 0.80 34.54 -20.01
CA CYS A 276 -0.27 33.86 -20.71
C CYS A 276 -1.07 32.98 -19.73
N ALA A 277 -2.31 33.39 -19.44
CA ALA A 277 -3.30 32.63 -18.69
C ALA A 277 -3.62 31.23 -19.27
N GLY A 278 -3.19 30.95 -20.52
CA GLY A 278 -3.25 29.63 -21.14
C GLY A 278 -2.08 28.70 -20.79
N GLU A 279 -0.97 29.22 -20.24
CA GLU A 279 0.23 28.42 -19.95
C GLU A 279 0.26 27.85 -18.55
N ALA A 280 -0.52 28.36 -17.59
CA ALA A 280 -0.60 27.79 -16.22
C ALA A 280 -0.92 26.28 -16.18
N GLY A 281 -1.47 25.72 -17.26
CA GLY A 281 -1.70 24.28 -17.42
C GLY A 281 -0.44 23.41 -17.34
N TRP A 282 0.75 23.91 -17.70
CA TRP A 282 1.98 23.11 -17.67
C TRP A 282 2.45 22.80 -16.24
N LEU A 283 2.15 23.67 -15.27
CA LEU A 283 2.46 23.49 -13.85
C LEU A 283 1.37 22.74 -13.10
N LEU A 284 0.11 23.02 -13.43
CA LEU A 284 -1.03 22.38 -12.76
C LEU A 284 -1.00 20.86 -12.94
N GLN A 285 -0.61 20.38 -14.13
CA GLN A 285 -0.57 18.97 -14.44
C GLN A 285 0.40 18.17 -13.54
N PRO A 286 1.70 18.45 -13.46
CA PRO A 286 2.62 17.70 -12.62
C PRO A 286 2.31 17.86 -11.10
N MET A 287 1.72 18.99 -10.68
CA MET A 287 1.17 19.12 -9.31
C MET A 287 0.05 18.10 -9.05
N LEU A 288 -0.96 18.05 -9.92
CA LEU A 288 -2.07 17.09 -9.80
C LEU A 288 -1.57 15.65 -9.83
N MET A 289 -0.53 15.38 -10.62
CA MET A 289 0.11 14.06 -10.70
C MET A 289 0.65 13.62 -9.33
N ILE A 290 1.43 14.46 -8.66
CA ILE A 290 2.03 14.12 -7.37
C ILE A 290 1.00 14.13 -6.24
N ILE A 291 0.07 15.08 -6.25
CA ILE A 291 -1.03 15.14 -5.27
C ILE A 291 -1.84 13.83 -5.32
N SER A 292 -2.19 13.34 -6.51
CA SER A 292 -2.94 12.08 -6.64
C SER A 292 -2.18 10.88 -6.07
N GLN A 293 -0.86 10.82 -6.21
CA GLN A 293 -0.02 9.77 -5.63
C GLN A 293 0.09 9.89 -4.12
N GLY A 294 0.30 11.11 -3.61
CA GLY A 294 0.33 11.39 -2.19
C GLY A 294 -0.98 11.01 -1.51
N LEU A 295 -2.12 11.35 -2.11
CA LEU A 295 -3.44 10.99 -1.60
C LEU A 295 -3.66 9.47 -1.56
N LEU A 296 -3.28 8.75 -2.62
CA LEU A 296 -3.40 7.29 -2.62
C LEU A 296 -2.49 6.66 -1.55
N LEU A 297 -1.25 7.14 -1.41
CA LEU A 297 -0.33 6.66 -0.36
C LEU A 297 -0.89 6.92 1.05
N ILE A 298 -1.39 8.12 1.30
CA ILE A 298 -2.00 8.50 2.58
C ILE A 298 -3.23 7.65 2.86
N TYR A 299 -4.06 7.35 1.86
CA TYR A 299 -5.18 6.44 2.01
C TYR A 299 -4.75 5.04 2.47
N VAL A 300 -3.69 4.47 1.87
CA VAL A 300 -3.14 3.17 2.31
C VAL A 300 -2.59 3.25 3.74
N LEU A 301 -1.90 4.33 4.10
CA LEU A 301 -1.40 4.54 5.46
C LEU A 301 -2.53 4.70 6.49
N LEU A 302 -3.63 5.37 6.14
CA LEU A 302 -4.83 5.48 6.97
C LEU A 302 -5.48 4.11 7.18
N ARG A 303 -5.51 3.26 6.15
CA ARG A 303 -5.97 1.86 6.29
C ARG A 303 -5.09 1.07 7.26
N ALA A 304 -3.77 1.21 7.17
CA ALA A 304 -2.85 0.58 8.10
C ALA A 304 -3.04 1.09 9.54
N ALA A 305 -3.21 2.41 9.71
CA ALA A 305 -3.48 3.02 11.00
C ALA A 305 -4.81 2.55 11.63
N ARG A 306 -5.84 2.39 10.81
CA ARG A 306 -7.16 1.89 11.24
C ARG A 306 -7.05 0.49 11.84
N ILE A 307 -6.20 -0.38 11.29
CA ILE A 307 -5.96 -1.72 11.85
C ILE A 307 -5.40 -1.62 13.27
N SER A 308 -4.40 -0.75 13.48
CA SER A 308 -3.85 -0.50 14.82
C SER A 308 -4.92 0.00 15.80
N GLU A 309 -5.76 0.94 15.39
CA GLU A 309 -6.87 1.43 16.23
C GLU A 309 -7.91 0.35 16.51
N LYS A 310 -8.13 -0.55 15.55
CA LYS A 310 -9.06 -1.66 15.72
C LYS A 310 -8.56 -2.66 16.75
N CYS A 311 -7.27 -3.02 16.71
CA CYS A 311 -6.66 -3.83 17.76
C CYS A 311 -6.85 -3.19 19.15
N ASP A 312 -6.68 -1.86 19.26
CA ASP A 312 -6.92 -1.12 20.51
C ASP A 312 -8.39 -1.12 20.96
N ARG A 313 -9.34 -1.23 20.04
CA ARG A 313 -10.79 -1.31 20.35
C ARG A 313 -11.23 -2.73 20.69
N THR A 314 -10.57 -3.76 20.17
CA THR A 314 -10.92 -5.16 20.45
C THR A 314 -10.90 -5.46 21.96
N LYS A 315 -9.94 -4.92 22.72
CA LYS A 315 -9.91 -5.06 24.18
C LYS A 315 -11.14 -4.43 24.87
N GLN A 316 -11.56 -3.24 24.41
CA GLN A 316 -12.74 -2.55 24.95
C GLN A 316 -14.01 -3.32 24.61
N PHE A 317 -14.08 -3.84 23.38
CA PHE A 317 -15.18 -4.68 22.92
C PHE A 317 -15.33 -5.93 23.80
N ILE A 318 -14.25 -6.69 24.01
CA ILE A 318 -14.26 -7.89 24.87
C ILE A 318 -14.70 -7.55 26.29
N ASN A 319 -14.19 -6.45 26.85
CA ASN A 319 -14.57 -6.01 28.19
C ASN A 319 -16.05 -5.60 28.30
N SER A 320 -16.65 -5.12 27.20
CA SER A 320 -18.05 -4.71 27.14
C SER A 320 -19.05 -5.85 26.94
N LEU A 321 -18.59 -7.05 26.56
CA LEU A 321 -19.46 -8.20 26.40
C LEU A 321 -20.11 -8.54 27.74
N LEU A 322 -21.43 -8.72 27.75
CA LEU A 322 -22.11 -9.17 28.96
C LEU A 322 -21.66 -10.60 29.27
N PRO A 323 -21.35 -10.92 30.54
CA PRO A 323 -21.13 -12.29 30.92
C PRO A 323 -22.39 -13.10 30.58
N PRO A 324 -22.24 -14.33 30.07
CA PRO A 324 -23.40 -15.20 29.85
C PRO A 324 -24.16 -15.34 31.19
N PRO A 325 -25.50 -15.38 31.18
CA PRO A 325 -26.31 -15.50 32.38
C PRO A 325 -26.02 -16.86 33.04
N ARG A 326 -25.02 -16.90 33.91
CA ARG A 326 -24.75 -18.01 34.83
C ARG A 326 -25.40 -17.66 36.16
N GLU A 327 -26.21 -18.59 36.66
CA GLU A 327 -27.19 -18.35 37.73
C GLU A 327 -26.58 -17.89 39.07
N ASP A 328 -25.28 -18.05 39.32
CA ASP A 328 -24.73 -17.86 40.67
C ASP A 328 -23.43 -17.03 40.80
N SER A 329 -22.90 -16.43 39.73
CA SER A 329 -21.59 -15.74 39.82
C SER A 329 -21.69 -14.23 39.63
N CYS A 330 -21.83 -13.51 40.75
CA CYS A 330 -21.62 -12.05 40.85
C CYS A 330 -20.13 -11.65 40.74
N TYR A 331 -19.27 -12.56 40.29
CA TYR A 331 -17.82 -12.37 40.23
C TYR A 331 -17.40 -12.00 38.81
N MET A 332 -16.54 -10.99 38.72
CA MET A 332 -15.86 -10.63 37.46
C MET A 332 -15.23 -11.87 36.84
N ASP A 333 -15.51 -12.08 35.55
CA ASP A 333 -14.91 -13.15 34.77
C ASP A 333 -13.39 -12.93 34.68
N THR A 334 -12.65 -13.68 35.50
CA THR A 334 -11.19 -13.54 35.64
C THR A 334 -10.48 -13.92 34.34
N ASP A 335 -11.02 -14.89 33.60
CA ASP A 335 -10.44 -15.37 32.35
C ASP A 335 -10.59 -14.31 31.25
N ARG A 336 -11.75 -13.66 31.19
CA ARG A 336 -11.96 -12.50 30.32
C ARG A 336 -11.02 -11.35 30.68
N SER A 337 -10.89 -11.02 31.97
CA SER A 337 -9.97 -9.98 32.43
C SER A 337 -8.53 -10.29 32.03
N TYR A 338 -8.12 -11.56 32.13
CA TYR A 338 -6.81 -12.01 31.71
C TYR A 338 -6.61 -11.84 30.19
N LEU A 339 -7.58 -12.23 29.37
CA LEU A 339 -7.52 -12.02 27.92
C LEU A 339 -7.42 -10.53 27.55
N VAL A 340 -8.19 -9.66 28.21
CA VAL A 340 -8.13 -8.20 27.98
C VAL A 340 -6.74 -7.66 28.27
N HIS A 341 -6.14 -8.06 29.41
CA HIS A 341 -4.77 -7.69 29.74
C HIS A 341 -3.75 -8.26 28.76
N TYR A 342 -3.92 -9.52 28.33
CA TYR A 342 -3.06 -10.13 27.32
C TYR A 342 -3.08 -9.36 26.00
N ILE A 343 -4.26 -8.94 25.53
CA ILE A 343 -4.42 -8.13 24.32
C ILE A 343 -3.72 -6.77 24.49
N GLU A 344 -3.89 -6.12 25.63
CA GLU A 344 -3.25 -4.84 25.94
C GLU A 344 -1.72 -4.95 25.95
N ASP A 345 -1.17 -5.94 26.65
CA ASP A 345 0.28 -6.16 26.78
C ASP A 345 0.92 -6.64 25.47
N SER A 346 0.14 -7.26 24.58
CA SER A 346 0.62 -7.73 23.27
C SER A 346 1.06 -6.60 22.34
N ALA A 347 0.58 -5.37 22.59
CA ALA A 347 0.81 -4.18 21.76
C ALA A 347 0.54 -4.43 20.25
N ALA A 348 -0.38 -5.35 19.93
CA ALA A 348 -0.68 -5.72 18.56
C ALA A 348 -1.13 -4.50 17.74
N GLY A 349 -0.62 -4.40 16.51
CA GLY A 349 -0.93 -3.31 15.61
C GLY A 349 -0.06 -3.36 14.36
N PHE A 350 -0.28 -2.42 13.46
CA PHE A 350 0.55 -2.28 12.28
C PHE A 350 1.73 -1.35 12.56
N CYS A 351 2.94 -1.88 12.47
CA CYS A 351 4.16 -1.13 12.75
C CYS A 351 4.92 -0.77 11.46
N ILE A 352 5.61 0.37 11.47
CA ILE A 352 6.64 0.74 10.50
C ILE A 352 7.84 1.22 11.31
N GLN A 353 9.03 0.66 11.05
CA GLN A 353 10.27 0.95 11.79
C GLN A 353 10.13 0.75 13.31
N GLY A 354 9.40 -0.31 13.72
CA GLY A 354 9.11 -0.59 15.12
C GLY A 354 8.11 0.36 15.78
N GLY A 355 7.68 1.44 15.12
CA GLY A 355 6.65 2.35 15.60
C GLY A 355 5.27 1.96 15.11
N ARG A 356 4.29 1.88 16.02
CA ARG A 356 2.88 1.64 15.66
C ARG A 356 2.32 2.84 14.89
N ILE A 357 1.79 2.62 13.69
CA ILE A 357 1.14 3.68 12.93
C ILE A 357 -0.20 4.00 13.57
N THR A 358 -0.43 5.28 13.85
CA THR A 358 -1.71 5.83 14.32
C THR A 358 -2.29 6.79 13.30
N VAL A 359 -3.62 6.99 13.29
CA VAL A 359 -4.26 7.94 12.36
C VAL A 359 -3.71 9.34 12.58
N PHE A 360 -3.44 9.71 13.84
CA PHE A 360 -2.81 10.97 14.20
C PHE A 360 -1.43 11.15 13.54
N ALA A 361 -0.58 10.12 13.51
CA ALA A 361 0.72 10.19 12.84
C ALA A 361 0.56 10.39 11.32
N VAL A 362 -0.38 9.68 10.70
CA VAL A 362 -0.66 9.83 9.26
C VAL A 362 -1.21 11.22 8.93
N MET A 363 -2.09 11.76 9.77
CA MET A 363 -2.63 13.12 9.60
C MET A 363 -1.55 14.19 9.73
N LYS A 364 -0.56 14.01 10.62
CA LYS A 364 0.62 14.90 10.70
C LYS A 364 1.44 14.88 9.41
N LEU A 365 1.67 13.69 8.84
CA LEU A 365 2.36 13.55 7.55
C LEU A 365 1.58 14.24 6.44
N PHE A 366 0.25 14.02 6.37
CA PHE A 366 -0.61 14.67 5.39
C PHE A 366 -0.58 16.20 5.53
N TYR A 367 -0.73 16.71 6.74
CA TYR A 367 -0.64 18.14 7.02
C TYR A 367 0.72 18.71 6.61
N GLY A 368 1.81 18.01 6.93
CA GLY A 368 3.17 18.42 6.53
C GLY A 368 3.32 18.53 5.01
N MET A 369 2.80 17.56 4.25
CA MET A 369 2.82 17.63 2.78
C MET A 369 1.98 18.79 2.24
N CYS A 370 0.79 19.03 2.80
CA CYS A 370 -0.08 20.15 2.40
C CYS A 370 0.55 21.51 2.73
N ALA A 371 1.11 21.65 3.94
CA ALA A 371 1.78 22.88 4.36
C ALA A 371 3.01 23.19 3.49
N LEU A 372 3.81 22.16 3.17
CA LEU A 372 4.93 22.30 2.25
C LEU A 372 4.44 22.71 0.86
N SER A 373 3.42 22.04 0.32
CA SER A 373 2.79 22.40 -0.98
C SER A 373 2.34 23.86 -1.00
N PHE A 374 1.66 24.30 0.05
CA PHE A 374 1.18 25.66 0.17
C PHE A 374 2.33 26.68 0.24
N ALA A 375 3.37 26.38 1.01
CA ALA A 375 4.55 27.24 1.12
C ALA A 375 5.24 27.42 -0.24
N ILE A 376 5.35 26.35 -1.02
CA ILE A 376 5.96 26.36 -2.35
C ILE A 376 5.14 27.22 -3.30
N VAL A 377 3.83 26.96 -3.39
CA VAL A 377 2.92 27.74 -4.24
C VAL A 377 2.95 29.22 -3.87
N THR A 378 3.00 29.54 -2.57
CA THR A 378 3.06 30.92 -2.08
C THR A 378 4.39 31.59 -2.41
N GLN A 379 5.52 30.86 -2.33
CA GLN A 379 6.83 31.40 -2.70
C GLN A 379 6.90 31.72 -4.18
N GLY A 380 6.44 30.81 -5.05
CA GLY A 380 6.42 31.08 -6.49
C GLY A 380 5.43 32.15 -6.94
N TYR A 381 4.47 32.55 -6.09
CA TYR A 381 3.63 33.72 -6.35
C TYR A 381 4.30 35.05 -5.94
N ARG A 382 5.27 35.01 -5.02
CA ARG A 382 5.98 36.21 -4.54
C ARG A 382 7.21 36.55 -5.36
N SER A 383 7.90 35.53 -5.88
CA SER A 383 8.98 35.69 -6.85
C SER A 383 8.40 36.26 -8.13
#